data_AF-A0A974UGY3-F1
#
_entry.id   AF-A0A974UGY3-F1
#
_cell.length_a   1.000
_cell.length_b   1.000
_cell.length_c   1.000
_cell.angle_alpha   90.00
_cell.angle_beta   90.00
_cell.angle_gamma   90.00
#
_symmetry.space_group_name_H-M   'P 1'
#
loop_
_entity.id
_entity.type
_entity.pdbx_description
1 polymer ?
#
loop_
_entity_poly.entity_id
_entity_poly.type
_entity_poly.pdbx_seq_one_letter_code
_entity_poly.pdbx_strand_id
1 'polypeptide(L)' 'MRSAIQGMLQEIKPEQDIVLIARKPILEQPYRSLVDTIRKLLYQAGLMKDDLS' A
#
# COMPACT_ATOMS: atom_id res chain seq x y z
N MET A 1 0.09 3.32 8.76
CA MET A 1 -0.12 3.93 7.42
C MET A 1 1.17 4.54 6.88
N ARG A 2 1.64 5.69 7.38
CA ARG A 2 2.85 6.37 6.87
C ARG A 2 4.07 5.45 6.76
N SER A 3 4.43 4.74 7.83
CA SER A 3 5.57 3.83 7.86
C SER A 3 5.42 2.66 6.86
N ALA A 4 4.20 2.15 6.68
CA ALA A 4 3.93 1.09 5.70
C ALA A 4 4.19 1.59 4.27
N ILE A 5 3.72 2.79 3.93
CA ILE A 5 3.95 3.39 2.61
C ILE A 5 5.43 3.71 2.41
N GLN A 6 6.12 4.25 3.42
CA GLN A 6 7.56 4.52 3.32
C GLN A 6 8.37 3.24 3.01
N GLY A 7 7.99 2.11 3.60
CA GLY A 7 8.63 0.82 3.30
C GLY A 7 8.38 0.31 1.87
N MET A 8 7.31 0.77 1.21
CA MET A 8 6.91 0.35 -0.14
C MET A 8 7.26 1.38 -1.22
N LEU A 9 7.85 2.54 -0.87
CA LEU A 9 8.08 3.62 -1.83
C LEU A 9 8.86 3.19 -3.08
N GLN A 10 9.79 2.24 -2.92
CA GLN A 10 10.58 1.72 -4.03
C GLN A 10 9.80 0.74 -4.93
N GLU A 11 8.74 0.12 -4.40
CA GLU A 11 7.85 -0.81 -5.10
C GLU A 11 6.75 -0.07 -5.87
N ILE A 12 6.43 1.18 -5.50
CA ILE A 12 5.36 1.99 -6.11
C ILE A 12 5.85 2.69 -7.39
N LYS A 13 5.01 2.74 -8.43
CA LYS A 13 5.27 3.52 -9.65
C LYS A 13 5.41 5.01 -9.30
N PRO A 14 6.47 5.70 -9.77
CA PRO A 14 6.67 7.12 -9.45
C PRO A 14 5.61 8.00 -10.11
N GLU A 15 5.57 9.27 -9.70
CA GLU A 15 4.71 10.32 -10.30
C GLU A 15 3.21 10.02 -10.21
N GLN A 16 2.79 9.36 -9.13
CA GLN A 16 1.39 9.07 -8.84
C GLN A 16 0.94 9.87 -7.62
N ASP A 17 -0.22 10.51 -7.73
CA ASP A 17 -0.94 11.04 -6.57
C ASP A 17 -1.79 9.93 -5.95
N ILE A 18 -1.52 9.56 -4.71
CA ILE A 18 -2.17 8.45 -4.02
C ILE A 18 -2.99 8.97 -2.84
N VAL A 19 -4.30 8.71 -2.87
CA VAL A 19 -5.21 9.00 -1.74
C VAL A 19 -5.65 7.68 -1.10
N LEU A 20 -5.37 7.52 0.19
CA LEU A 20 -5.76 6.35 0.97
C LEU A 20 -6.88 6.75 1.95
N ILE A 21 -8.05 6.13 1.78
CA ILE A 21 -9.20 6.31 2.68
C ILE A 21 -9.38 5.03 3.50
N ALA A 22 -9.14 5.11 4.80
CA ALA A 22 -9.29 3.98 5.70
C ALA A 22 -10.63 4.05 6.44
N ARG A 23 -11.35 2.91 6.49
CA ARG A 23 -12.59 2.79 7.27
C ARG A 23 -12.27 2.47 8.73
N LYS A 24 -13.19 2.80 9.65
CA LYS A 24 -13.05 2.58 11.10
C LYS A 24 -12.48 1.19 11.52
N PRO A 25 -12.86 0.06 10.89
CA PRO A 25 -12.34 -1.26 11.25
C PRO A 25 -10.81 -1.42 11.11
N ILE A 26 -10.13 -0.51 10.42
CA ILE A 26 -8.67 -0.57 10.27
C ILE A 26 -7.92 -0.45 11.60
N LEU A 27 -8.55 0.13 12.62
CA LEU A 27 -7.95 0.38 13.93
C LEU A 27 -7.77 -0.91 14.75
N GLU A 28 -8.51 -1.96 14.41
CA GLU A 28 -8.47 -3.26 15.10
C GLU A 28 -7.51 -4.24 14.40
N GLN A 29 -6.98 -3.88 13.23
CA GLN A 29 -6.12 -4.77 12.47
C GLN A 29 -4.67 -4.73 12.95
N PRO A 30 -4.00 -5.90 13.05
CA PRO A 30 -2.56 -5.94 13.29
C PRO A 30 -1.79 -5.18 12.21
N TYR A 31 -0.68 -4.55 12.59
CA TYR A 31 0.16 -3.79 11.68
C TYR A 31 0.59 -4.59 10.44
N ARG A 32 0.94 -5.87 10.61
CA ARG A 32 1.31 -6.75 9.49
C ARG A 32 0.16 -6.93 8.49
N SER A 33 -1.04 -7.20 8.98
CA SER A 33 -2.24 -7.34 8.14
C SER A 33 -2.56 -6.04 7.40
N LEU A 34 -2.32 -4.89 8.03
CA LEU A 34 -2.46 -3.58 7.41
C LEU A 34 -1.48 -3.40 6.22
N VAL A 35 -0.21 -3.75 6.43
CA VAL A 35 0.84 -3.70 5.39
C VAL A 35 0.46 -4.58 4.20
N ASP A 36 0.08 -5.84 4.47
CA ASP A 36 -0.31 -6.80 3.43
C ASP A 36 -1.55 -6.32 2.66
N THR A 37 -2.52 -5.72 3.35
CA THR A 37 -3.73 -5.15 2.74
C THR A 37 -3.40 -3.98 1.82
N ILE A 38 -2.53 -3.06 2.27
CA ILE A 38 -2.11 -1.90 1.47
C ILE A 38 -1.36 -2.39 0.21
N ARG A 39 -0.43 -3.32 0.34
CA ARG A 39 0.32 -3.86 -0.81
C ARG A 39 -0.63 -4.50 -1.83
N LYS A 40 -1.60 -5.31 -1.37
CA LYS A 40 -2.62 -5.91 -2.24
C LYS A 40 -3.48 -4.86 -2.96
N LEU A 41 -3.90 -3.80 -2.25
CA LEU A 41 -4.66 -2.70 -2.84
C LEU A 41 -3.87 -1.98 -3.94
N LEU A 42 -2.60 -1.65 -3.68
CA LEU A 42 -1.75 -0.98 -4.65
C LEU A 42 -1.48 -1.86 -5.88
N TYR A 43 -1.29 -3.17 -5.68
CA TYR A 43 -1.16 -4.14 -6.77
C TYR A 43 -2.43 -4.20 -7.63
N GLN A 44 -3.60 -4.32 -7.01
CA GLN A 44 -4.89 -4.35 -7.71
C GLN A 44 -5.20 -3.03 -8.44
N ALA A 45 -4.69 -1.90 -7.94
CA ALA A 45 -4.80 -0.61 -8.59
C ALA A 45 -3.78 -0.39 -9.72
N GLY A 46 -2.90 -1.36 -9.98
CA GLY A 46 -1.84 -1.25 -10.99
C GLY A 46 -0.74 -0.24 -10.63
N LEU A 47 -0.64 0.15 -9.35
CA LEU A 47 0.28 1.16 -8.84
C LEU A 47 1.63 0.59 -8.39
N MET A 48 1.76 -0.73 -8.29
CA MET A 48 3.06 -1.38 -8.05
C MET A 48 3.83 -1.46 -9.37
N LYS A 49 5.16 -1.32 -9.31
CA LYS A 49 6.04 -1.68 -10.42
C LYS A 49 5.84 -3.16 -10.71
N ASP A 50 5.81 -3.52 -11.99
CA ASP A 50 5.79 -4.94 -12.34
C ASP A 50 7.08 -5.56 -11.79
N ASP A 51 6.97 -6.72 -11.13
CA ASP A 51 8.12 -7.60 -10.91
C ASP A 51 8.55 -8.09 -12.29
N LEU A 52 9.27 -7.25 -13.03
CA LEU A 52 10.02 -7.68 -14.20
C LEU A 52 11.10 -8.59 -13.66
N SER A 53 10.83 -9.88 -13.84
CA SER A 53 11.76 -10.99 -13.70
C SER A 53 13.05 -10.72 -14.48
#